data_AF-A0A2K3LV95-F1
#
_entry.id   AF-A0A2K3LV95-F1
#
_cell.length_a   1.000
_cell.length_b   1.000
_cell.length_c   1.000
_cell.angle_alpha   90.00
_cell.angle_beta   90.00
_cell.angle_gamma   90.00
#
_symmetry.space_group_name_H-M   'P 1'
#
loop_
_entity.id
_entity.type
_entity.pdbx_description
1 polymer ?
#
loop_
_entity_poly.entity_id
_entity_poly.type
_entity_poly.pdbx_seq_one_letter_code
_entity_poly.pdbx_strand_id
1 'polypeptide(L)'
;VSKIEVQYDKTSKQVDVQALKVTLWDHVQAYDKLPPVQGQEEIVSFRNLLANFPGDCNAAASISDISPHLCFICLLHLANEKGLSIQSFPNLDDLSIRLPYVGDSGTV
;
A
#
# COMPACT_ATOMS: atom_id res chain seq x y z
N VAL A 1 6.37 -30.12 -33.59
CA VAL A 1 5.45 -29.51 -32.60
C VAL A 1 6.30 -28.96 -31.46
N SER A 2 6.28 -27.64 -31.24
CA SER A 2 7.11 -27.01 -30.20
C SER A 2 6.51 -27.29 -28.83
N LYS A 3 7.28 -27.96 -27.97
CA LYS A 3 6.89 -28.30 -26.61
C LYS A 3 6.96 -27.03 -25.76
N ILE A 4 5.83 -26.42 -25.44
CA ILE A 4 5.79 -25.32 -24.47
C ILE A 4 5.98 -25.93 -23.08
N GLU A 5 7.14 -25.72 -22.47
CA GLU A 5 7.38 -26.07 -21.07
C GLU A 5 6.62 -25.09 -20.19
N VAL A 6 5.42 -25.50 -19.76
CA VAL A 6 4.63 -24.76 -18.79
C VAL A 6 5.26 -24.99 -17.42
N GLN A 7 5.88 -23.95 -16.85
CA GLN A 7 6.34 -23.99 -15.46
C GLN A 7 5.12 -23.90 -14.53
N TYR A 8 4.79 -25.02 -13.91
CA TYR A 8 3.77 -25.08 -12.86
C TYR A 8 4.38 -24.62 -11.54
N ASP A 9 3.68 -23.72 -10.86
CA ASP A 9 4.03 -23.32 -9.51
C ASP A 9 3.83 -24.52 -8.57
N LYS A 10 4.90 -24.93 -7.86
CA LYS A 10 4.91 -26.14 -7.03
C LYS A 10 4.57 -25.85 -5.56
N THR A 11 4.45 -24.58 -5.19
CA THR A 11 4.32 -24.14 -3.79
C THR A 11 3.36 -22.98 -3.67
N SER A 12 2.44 -23.02 -2.70
CA SER A 12 1.64 -21.82 -2.38
C SER A 12 2.58 -20.71 -1.92
N LYS A 13 2.54 -19.55 -2.59
CA LYS A 13 3.23 -18.34 -2.16
C LYS A 13 2.65 -17.90 -0.81
N GLN A 14 3.42 -18.06 0.26
CA GLN A 14 3.01 -17.62 1.58
C GLN A 14 3.37 -16.14 1.77
N VAL A 15 2.37 -15.33 2.09
CA VAL A 15 2.55 -13.92 2.42
C VAL A 15 2.04 -13.69 3.83
N ASP A 16 2.89 -13.13 4.68
CA ASP A 16 2.54 -12.66 6.01
C ASP A 16 1.78 -11.33 5.90
N VAL A 17 0.46 -11.42 6.06
CA VAL A 17 -0.46 -10.28 5.93
C VAL A 17 -0.21 -9.22 7.01
N GLN A 18 0.23 -9.63 8.21
CA GLN A 18 0.46 -8.69 9.30
C GLN A 18 1.74 -7.89 9.04
N ALA A 19 2.82 -8.55 8.64
CA ALA A 19 4.05 -7.89 8.21
C ALA A 19 3.77 -6.95 7.02
N LEU A 20 2.99 -7.41 6.03
CA LEU A 20 2.61 -6.59 4.87
C LEU A 20 1.87 -5.31 5.29
N LYS A 21 0.88 -5.43 6.17
CA LYS A 21 0.12 -4.28 6.69
C LYS A 21 1.01 -3.28 7.44
N VAL A 22 1.95 -3.77 8.26
CA VAL A 22 2.90 -2.91 8.99
C VAL A 22 3.80 -2.16 8.01
N THR A 23 4.35 -2.85 7.02
CA THR A 23 5.18 -2.23 5.98
C THR A 23 4.41 -1.19 5.17
N LEU A 24 3.18 -1.51 4.74
CA LEU A 24 2.30 -0.58 4.04
C LEU A 24 2.03 0.67 4.88
N TRP A 25 1.70 0.49 6.15
CA TRP A 25 1.40 1.59 7.06
C TRP A 25 2.60 2.50 7.33
N ASP A 26 3.78 1.92 7.56
CA ASP A 26 5.02 2.68 7.72
C ASP A 26 5.32 3.51 6.46
N HIS A 27 5.16 2.91 5.28
CA HIS A 27 5.38 3.58 4.01
C HIS A 27 4.39 4.73 3.78
N VAL A 28 3.10 4.55 4.08
CA VAL A 28 2.10 5.64 3.98
C VAL A 28 2.44 6.81 4.91
N GLN A 29 2.84 6.54 6.16
CA GLN A 29 3.23 7.57 7.12
C GLN A 29 4.56 8.26 6.76
N ALA A 30 5.44 7.62 6.00
CA ALA A 30 6.68 8.26 5.56
C ALA A 30 6.41 9.47 4.64
N TYR A 31 5.31 9.45 3.88
CA TYR A 31 4.91 10.58 3.03
C TYR A 31 4.36 11.79 3.82
N ASP A 32 3.78 11.57 5.01
CA ASP A 32 3.33 12.61 5.95
C ASP A 32 4.49 13.44 6.51
N LYS A 33 5.63 12.77 6.79
CA LYS A 33 6.81 13.42 7.39
C LYS A 33 7.58 14.33 6.45
N LEU A 34 7.26 14.35 5.16
CA LEU A 34 7.89 15.25 4.20
C LEU A 34 7.33 16.67 4.41
N PRO A 35 8.17 17.72 4.39
CA PRO A 35 7.69 19.08 4.61
C PRO A 35 6.61 19.41 3.58
N PRO A 36 5.46 19.94 4.01
CA PRO A 36 4.36 20.24 3.11
C PRO A 36 4.84 21.24 2.07
N VAL A 37 4.93 20.82 0.82
CA VAL A 37 5.10 21.75 -0.29
C VAL A 37 3.79 22.52 -0.40
N GLN A 38 3.87 23.85 -0.30
CA GLN A 38 2.73 24.74 -0.15
C GLN A 38 1.57 24.38 -1.10
N GLY A 39 0.46 23.88 -0.55
CA GLY A 39 -0.81 23.70 -1.26
C GLY A 39 -1.18 22.30 -1.75
N GLN A 40 -0.38 21.26 -1.47
CA GLN A 40 -0.80 19.88 -1.74
C GLN A 40 -1.29 19.22 -0.45
N GLU A 41 -2.60 18.94 -0.36
CA GLU A 41 -3.13 18.01 0.62
C GLU A 41 -2.32 16.72 0.56
N GLU A 42 -1.95 16.18 1.73
CA GLU A 42 -1.13 14.97 1.92
C GLU A 42 -1.84 13.73 1.34
N ILE A 43 -1.82 13.63 0.02
CA ILE A 43 -2.47 12.60 -0.77
C ILE A 43 -1.40 11.69 -1.34
N VAL A 44 -1.38 10.45 -0.89
CA VAL A 44 -0.46 9.41 -1.36
C VAL A 44 -1.14 8.61 -2.47
N SER A 45 -0.49 8.48 -3.62
CA SER A 45 -0.94 7.60 -4.72
C SER A 45 -0.63 6.14 -4.38
N PHE A 46 -1.61 5.25 -4.56
CA PHE A 46 -1.42 3.81 -4.36
C PHE A 46 -0.41 3.24 -5.35
N ARG A 47 -0.44 3.70 -6.60
CA ARG A 47 0.54 3.30 -7.62
C ARG A 47 1.96 3.71 -7.24
N ASN A 48 2.16 4.93 -6.71
CA ASN A 48 3.46 5.35 -6.20
C ASN A 48 3.89 4.51 -4.98
N LEU A 49 2.97 4.21 -4.07
CA LEU A 49 3.23 3.35 -2.92
C LEU A 49 3.70 1.95 -3.33
N LEU A 50 3.13 1.37 -4.40
CA LEU A 50 3.57 0.09 -4.93
C LEU A 50 4.91 0.21 -5.68
N ALA A 51 5.16 1.31 -6.39
CA ALA A 51 6.40 1.52 -7.13
C ALA A 51 7.61 1.74 -6.21
N ASN A 52 7.39 2.40 -5.07
CA ASN A 52 8.40 2.67 -4.04
C ASN A 52 8.36 1.66 -2.89
N PHE A 53 7.70 0.51 -3.09
CA PHE A 53 7.56 -0.48 -2.05
C PHE A 53 8.93 -0.99 -1.58
N PRO A 54 9.19 -1.07 -0.27
CA PRO A 54 10.49 -1.46 0.24
C PRO A 54 10.84 -2.90 -0.16
N GLY A 55 11.99 -3.08 -0.79
CA GLY A 55 12.47 -4.39 -1.25
C GLY A 55 12.79 -5.37 -0.12
N ASP A 56 13.09 -4.86 1.08
CA ASP A 56 13.40 -5.64 2.28
C ASP A 56 12.15 -6.06 3.08
N CYS A 57 10.96 -6.08 2.45
CA CYS A 57 9.75 -6.46 3.15
C CYS A 57 9.80 -7.93 3.60
N ASN A 58 9.76 -8.16 4.91
CA ASN A 58 9.74 -9.52 5.47
C ASN A 58 8.36 -10.22 5.34
N ALA A 59 7.46 -9.64 4.54
CA ALA A 59 6.11 -10.17 4.33
C ALA A 59 6.08 -11.35 3.36
N ALA A 60 7.07 -11.47 2.48
CA ALA A 60 7.18 -12.57 1.53
C ALA A 60 8.65 -12.86 1.23
N ALA A 61 8.93 -14.03 0.67
CA ALA A 61 10.28 -14.39 0.22
C ALA A 61 10.80 -13.48 -0.90
N SER A 62 9.90 -12.89 -1.68
CA SER A 62 10.23 -11.91 -2.72
C SER A 62 9.07 -10.93 -2.91
N ILE A 63 9.40 -9.69 -3.27
CA ILE A 63 8.40 -8.65 -3.57
C ILE A 63 7.44 -9.07 -4.70
N SER A 64 7.92 -9.86 -5.66
CA SER A 64 7.12 -10.40 -6.77
C SER A 64 6.07 -11.42 -6.34
N ASP A 65 6.12 -11.93 -5.10
CA ASP A 65 5.09 -12.78 -4.53
C ASP A 65 3.93 -11.98 -3.93
N ILE A 66 4.13 -10.68 -3.70
CA ILE A 66 3.10 -9.77 -3.22
C ILE A 66 2.34 -9.21 -4.42
N SER A 67 1.09 -9.65 -4.57
CA SER A 67 0.23 -9.14 -5.64
C SER A 67 -0.29 -7.73 -5.31
N PRO A 68 -0.47 -6.86 -6.33
CA PRO A 68 -1.13 -5.56 -6.15
C PRO A 68 -2.52 -5.69 -5.50
N HIS A 69 -3.24 -6.77 -5.81
CA HIS A 69 -4.54 -7.09 -5.21
C HIS A 69 -4.43 -7.30 -3.69
N LEU A 70 -3.41 -8.00 -3.22
CA LEU A 70 -3.21 -8.24 -1.79
C LEU A 70 -2.85 -6.95 -1.05
N CYS A 71 -1.99 -6.11 -1.64
CA CYS A 71 -1.70 -4.78 -1.10
C CYS A 71 -2.98 -3.94 -1.00
N PHE A 72 -3.84 -3.97 -2.03
CA PHE A 72 -5.10 -3.25 -2.01
C PHE A 72 -6.05 -3.77 -0.91
N ILE A 73 -6.19 -5.08 -0.76
CA ILE A 73 -6.99 -5.68 0.32
C ILE A 73 -6.45 -5.26 1.70
N CYS A 74 -5.13 -5.25 1.89
CA CYS A 74 -4.51 -4.80 3.13
C CYS A 74 -4.76 -3.31 3.38
N LEU A 75 -4.70 -2.48 2.33
CA LEU A 75 -4.99 -1.05 2.40
C LEU A 75 -6.43 -0.77 2.84
N LEU A 76 -7.42 -1.54 2.35
CA LEU A 76 -8.80 -1.43 2.80
C LEU A 76 -8.96 -1.75 4.29
N HIS A 77 -8.26 -2.77 4.78
CA HIS A 77 -8.26 -3.07 6.22
C HIS A 77 -7.60 -1.94 7.02
N LEU A 78 -6.47 -1.41 6.55
CA LEU A 78 -5.79 -0.28 7.17
C LEU A 78 -6.66 0.97 7.22
N ALA A 79 -7.48 1.24 6.20
CA ALA A 79 -8.46 2.32 6.24
C ALA A 79 -9.45 2.16 7.38
N ASN A 80 -9.95 0.95 7.60
CA ASN A 80 -10.86 0.67 8.71
C ASN A 80 -10.16 0.76 10.08
N GLU A 81 -8.92 0.28 10.19
CA GLU A 81 -8.19 0.21 11.48
C GLU A 81 -7.52 1.53 11.89
N LYS A 82 -7.06 2.31 10.92
CA LYS A 82 -6.29 3.54 11.14
C LYS A 82 -7.07 4.79 10.75
N GLY A 83 -8.25 4.67 10.14
CA GLY A 83 -9.05 5.82 9.71
C GLY A 83 -8.51 6.51 8.45
N LEU A 84 -7.77 5.78 7.59
CA LEU A 84 -7.38 6.32 6.29
C LEU A 84 -8.61 6.57 5.42
N SER A 85 -8.59 7.66 4.65
CA SER A 85 -9.58 7.89 3.60
C SER A 85 -8.99 7.49 2.25
N ILE A 86 -9.70 6.61 1.54
CA ILE A 86 -9.31 6.16 0.20
C ILE A 86 -10.32 6.74 -0.80
N GLN A 87 -9.82 7.44 -1.82
CA GLN A 87 -10.61 8.00 -2.90
C GLN A 87 -10.12 7.46 -4.23
N SER A 88 -11.05 6.99 -5.07
CA SER A 88 -10.75 6.52 -6.43
C SER A 88 -10.77 7.66 -7.44
N PHE A 89 -9.98 7.50 -8.50
CA PHE A 89 -10.05 8.36 -9.67
C PHE A 89 -11.16 7.89 -10.63
N PRO A 90 -11.76 8.78 -11.43
CA PRO A 90 -12.86 8.44 -12.34
C PRO A 90 -12.47 7.42 -13.42
N ASN A 91 -11.19 7.33 -13.76
CA ASN A 91 -10.63 6.36 -14.70
C ASN A 91 -10.23 5.03 -14.06
N LEU A 92 -10.31 4.90 -12.72
CA LEU A 92 -9.91 3.73 -11.94
C LEU A 92 -8.44 3.27 -12.16
N ASP A 93 -7.59 4.16 -12.68
CA ASP A 93 -6.17 3.85 -12.94
C ASP A 93 -5.32 3.92 -11.66
N ASP A 94 -5.82 4.63 -10.65
CA ASP A 94 -5.12 4.83 -9.38
C ASP A 94 -6.09 5.06 -8.22
N LEU A 95 -5.53 5.14 -7.01
CA LEU A 95 -6.23 5.47 -5.77
C LEU A 95 -5.43 6.50 -4.99
N SER A 96 -6.12 7.51 -4.49
CA SER A 96 -5.60 8.50 -3.54
C SER A 96 -5.88 8.06 -2.11
N ILE A 97 -4.83 8.03 -1.28
CA ILE A 97 -4.85 7.66 0.12
C ILE A 97 -4.57 8.91 0.94
N ARG A 98 -5.45 9.21 1.90
CA ARG A 98 -5.33 10.35 2.82
C ARG A 98 -5.22 9.83 4.23
N LEU A 99 -4.24 10.34 4.96
CA LEU A 99 -4.10 10.08 6.38
C LEU A 99 -5.19 10.80 7.19
N PRO A 100 -5.64 10.21 8.31
CA PRO A 100 -6.53 10.92 9.22
C PRO A 100 -5.80 12.15 9.76
N TYR A 101 -6.35 13.33 9.51
CA TYR A 101 -5.86 14.54 10.16
C TYR A 101 -6.19 14.45 11.65
N VAL A 102 -5.19 14.20 12.49
CA VAL A 102 -5.26 14.51 13.92
C VAL A 102 -5.18 16.03 14.02
N GLY A 103 -6.31 16.68 13.76
CA GLY A 103 -6.53 18.03 14.26
C GLY A 103 -6.57 17.91 15.76
N ASP A 104 -5.66 18.59 16.45
CA ASP A 104 -5.71 18.81 17.88
C ASP A 104 -7.12 19.30 18.25
N SER A 105 -7.99 18.37 18.64
CA SER A 105 -9.24 18.68 19.31
C SER A 105 -8.86 19.00 20.75
N GLY A 106 -8.31 20.19 20.94
CA GLY A 106 -7.73 20.67 22.19
C GLY A 106 -7.72 22.20 22.31
N THR A 107 -8.64 22.93 21.65
CA THR A 107 -8.96 24.31 22.04
C THR A 107 -10.34 24.37 22.69
N VAL A 108 -10.38 24.44 24.03
CA VAL A 108 -10.82 25.60 24.84
C VAL A 108 -10.53 25.34 26.32
#